data_AF-A0A0F4YEK8-F1
#
_entry.id   AF-A0A0F4YEK8-F1
#
_cell.length_a   1.000
_cell.length_b   1.000
_cell.length_c   1.000
_cell.angle_alpha   90.00
_cell.angle_beta   90.00
_cell.angle_gamma   90.00
#
_symmetry.space_group_name_H-M   'P 1'
#
loop_
_entity.id
_entity.type
_entity.pdbx_description
1 polymer ?
#
loop_
_entity_poly.entity_id
_entity_poly.type
_entity_poly.pdbx_seq_one_letter_code
_entity_poly.pdbx_strand_id
1 'polypeptide(L)'
;MDGNHSGVTWFDEDRWIGSEVTFGEPHPSRWRLNRKLAESEDCATESDVKECMMASEARGVFVCSSIDDPTQEAVVKIRMHTAFKSRQARARQAEPDMRVTSQREVSALEHLTA
;
A
#
# COMPACT_ATOMS: atom_id res chain seq x y z
N MET A 1 1.00 23.49 10.85
CA MET A 1 0.32 22.18 10.83
C MET A 1 1.39 21.16 11.15
N ASP A 2 1.58 20.87 12.43
CA ASP A 2 2.55 19.87 12.85
C ASP A 2 2.03 18.51 12.39
N GLY A 3 2.78 17.88 11.50
CA GLY A 3 2.39 16.62 10.86
C GLY A 3 2.16 15.57 11.94
N ASN A 4 0.95 15.02 11.98
CA ASN A 4 0.55 13.97 12.90
C ASN A 4 1.21 12.65 12.47
N HIS A 5 2.52 12.55 12.69
CA HIS A 5 3.31 11.35 12.42
C HIS A 5 3.21 10.45 13.67
N SER A 6 2.73 9.22 13.51
CA SER A 6 2.56 8.25 14.58
C SER A 6 3.90 7.77 15.15
N GLY A 7 4.98 7.95 14.40
CA GLY A 7 6.32 7.45 14.76
C GLY A 7 6.46 5.94 14.59
N VAL A 8 5.44 5.27 14.05
CA VAL A 8 5.43 3.84 13.77
C VAL A 8 6.16 3.57 12.46
N THR A 9 7.06 2.58 12.45
CA THR A 9 7.59 2.00 11.20
C THR A 9 6.62 0.92 10.74
N TRP A 10 5.87 1.20 9.67
CA TRP A 10 4.83 0.30 9.18
C TRP A 10 5.40 -0.83 8.31
N PHE A 11 6.43 -0.51 7.52
CA PHE A 11 7.08 -1.46 6.61
C PHE A 11 8.53 -1.69 7.00
N ASP A 12 8.72 -2.35 8.15
CA ASP A 12 10.02 -2.78 8.66
C ASP A 12 10.78 -3.62 7.61
N GLU A 13 11.97 -3.18 7.22
CA GLU A 13 12.71 -3.82 6.12
C GLU A 13 13.11 -5.26 6.44
N ASP A 14 13.42 -5.59 7.70
CA ASP A 14 13.79 -6.94 8.12
C ASP A 14 12.62 -7.92 8.01
N ARG A 15 11.38 -7.40 7.97
CA ARG A 15 10.17 -8.20 7.83
C ARG A 15 9.64 -8.25 6.41
N TRP A 16 9.82 -7.17 5.65
CA TRP A 16 9.18 -7.02 4.33
C TRP A 16 10.13 -7.35 3.18
N ILE A 17 11.42 -7.03 3.27
CA ILE A 17 12.37 -7.34 2.19
C ILE A 17 12.56 -8.85 2.09
N GLY A 18 12.54 -9.36 0.86
CA GLY A 18 12.52 -10.78 0.54
C GLY A 18 11.13 -11.41 0.52
N SER A 19 10.09 -10.72 0.98
CA SER A 19 8.71 -11.20 0.91
C SER A 19 8.20 -11.30 -0.52
N GLU A 20 7.28 -12.23 -0.77
CA GLU A 20 6.69 -12.47 -2.07
C GLU A 20 5.25 -11.93 -2.12
N VAL A 21 4.91 -11.25 -3.21
CA VAL A 21 3.57 -10.75 -3.49
C VAL A 21 3.07 -11.41 -4.77
N THR A 22 1.84 -11.93 -4.71
CA THR A 22 1.19 -12.63 -5.82
C THR A 22 -0.02 -11.86 -6.27
N PHE A 23 -0.08 -11.56 -7.57
CA PHE A 23 -1.27 -11.05 -8.23
C PHE A 23 -1.90 -12.19 -9.02
N GLY A 24 -3.19 -12.44 -8.81
CA GLY A 24 -3.89 -13.57 -9.44
C GLY A 24 -4.54 -13.23 -10.79
N GLU A 25 -4.95 -11.99 -11.00
CA GLU A 25 -5.75 -11.54 -12.15
C GLU A 25 -5.37 -10.10 -12.53
N PRO A 26 -5.54 -9.67 -13.79
CA PRO A 26 -5.93 -10.48 -14.96
C PRO A 26 -4.77 -11.34 -15.51
N HIS A 27 -3.54 -11.07 -15.08
CA HIS A 27 -2.35 -11.84 -15.46
C HIS A 27 -1.64 -12.29 -14.18
N PRO A 28 -1.65 -13.61 -13.88
CA PRO A 28 -0.94 -14.13 -12.73
C PRO A 28 0.54 -13.73 -12.75
N SER A 29 1.03 -13.12 -11.68
CA SER A 29 2.44 -12.76 -11.55
C SER A 29 2.88 -12.77 -10.10
N ARG A 30 4.17 -13.06 -9.89
CA ARG A 30 4.77 -13.11 -8.56
C ARG A 30 6.03 -12.26 -8.50
N TRP A 31 6.13 -11.47 -7.45
CA TRP A 31 7.17 -10.46 -7.31
C TRP A 31 7.79 -10.56 -5.93
N ARG A 32 9.12 -10.47 -5.86
CA ARG A 32 9.85 -10.39 -4.60
C ARG A 32 10.16 -8.94 -4.28
N LEU A 33 9.87 -8.51 -3.05
CA LEU A 33 10.21 -7.17 -2.56
C LEU A 33 11.71 -7.08 -2.31
N ASN A 34 12.44 -6.28 -3.08
CA ASN A 34 13.90 -6.21 -2.99
C ASN A 34 14.38 -5.01 -2.17
N ARG A 35 13.72 -3.86 -2.31
CA ARG A 35 14.12 -2.62 -1.64
C ARG A 35 12.92 -1.70 -1.41
N LYS A 36 12.85 -1.07 -0.24
CA LYS A 36 11.88 0.00 0.04
C LYS A 36 12.38 1.32 -0.54
N LEU A 37 11.54 2.01 -1.29
CA LEU A 37 11.79 3.33 -1.87
C LEU A 37 11.28 4.45 -0.97
N ALA A 38 10.07 4.27 -0.45
CA ALA A 38 9.40 5.27 0.36
C ALA A 38 8.40 4.61 1.31
N GLU A 39 8.18 5.28 2.43
CA GLU A 39 7.12 4.99 3.38
C GLU A 39 6.44 6.31 3.75
N SER A 40 5.11 6.29 3.80
CA SER A 40 4.33 7.42 4.30
C SER A 40 3.08 6.92 5.01
N GLU A 41 2.50 7.79 5.84
CA GLU A 41 1.23 7.52 6.48
C GLU A 41 0.31 8.73 6.38
N ASP A 42 -0.98 8.46 6.21
CA ASP A 42 -2.05 9.42 6.37
C ASP A 42 -2.73 9.09 7.70
N CYS A 43 -2.54 9.95 8.70
CA CYS A 43 -3.23 9.85 9.98
C CYS A 43 -4.48 10.73 9.96
N ALA A 44 -5.61 10.14 9.55
CA ALA A 44 -6.89 10.84 9.53
C ALA A 44 -7.38 11.14 10.95
N THR A 45 -7.80 12.39 11.17
CA THR A 45 -8.52 12.80 12.38
C THR A 45 -9.97 12.31 12.36
N GLU A 46 -10.67 12.40 13.48
CA GLU A 46 -12.09 12.07 13.54
C GLU A 46 -12.93 12.91 12.56
N SER A 47 -12.59 14.18 12.39
CA SER A 47 -13.22 15.07 11.41
C SER A 47 -12.94 14.61 9.97
N ASP A 48 -11.71 14.21 9.65
CA ASP A 48 -11.36 13.72 8.29
C ASP A 48 -12.16 12.47 7.91
N VAL A 49 -12.39 11.57 8.87
CA VAL A 49 -13.22 10.39 8.68
C VAL A 49 -14.69 10.78 8.48
N LYS A 50 -15.22 11.69 9.33
CA LYS A 50 -16.64 12.06 9.32
C LYS A 50 -17.03 12.93 8.13
N GLU A 51 -16.17 13.85 7.73
CA GLU A 51 -16.48 14.88 6.72
C GLU A 51 -16.01 14.48 5.32
N CYS A 52 -14.87 13.77 5.23
CA CYS A 52 -14.21 13.46 3.97
C CYS A 52 -14.10 11.96 3.68
N MET A 53 -14.61 11.10 4.56
CA MET A 53 -14.47 9.63 4.48
C MET A 53 -13.02 9.17 4.34
N MET A 54 -12.06 9.95 4.86
CA MET A 54 -10.64 9.61 4.78
C MET A 54 -10.28 8.67 5.92
N ALA A 55 -9.97 7.41 5.60
CA ALA A 55 -9.48 6.46 6.58
C ALA A 55 -7.96 6.43 6.62
N SER A 56 -7.41 6.36 7.84
CA SER A 56 -5.97 6.32 8.08
C SER A 56 -5.31 5.11 7.40
N GLU A 57 -4.20 5.35 6.71
CA GLU A 57 -3.44 4.31 6.04
C GLU A 57 -1.94 4.56 6.05
N ALA A 58 -1.18 3.49 6.00
CA ALA A 58 0.25 3.49 5.72
C ALA A 58 0.47 3.01 4.29
N ARG A 59 1.43 3.63 3.60
CA ARG A 59 1.80 3.35 2.22
C ARG A 59 3.28 3.03 2.16
N GLY A 60 3.61 1.89 1.57
CA GLY A 60 4.97 1.47 1.26
C GLY A 60 5.16 1.38 -0.25
N VAL A 61 6.27 1.89 -0.77
CA VAL A 61 6.64 1.78 -2.19
C VAL A 61 7.93 0.97 -2.28
N PHE A 62 7.96 -0.05 -3.14
CA PHE A 62 9.06 -1.01 -3.24
C PHE A 62 9.49 -1.23 -4.68
N VAL A 63 10.80 -1.42 -4.88
CA VAL A 63 11.32 -2.07 -6.10
C VAL A 63 11.26 -3.58 -5.90
N CYS A 64 10.76 -4.26 -6.92
CA CYS A 64 10.57 -5.69 -6.91
C CYS A 64 11.16 -6.31 -8.17
N SER A 65 11.60 -7.56 -8.08
CA SER A 65 11.95 -8.39 -9.24
C SER A 65 10.92 -9.48 -9.43
N SER A 66 10.62 -9.84 -10.67
CA SER A 66 9.77 -11.00 -10.95
C SER A 66 10.46 -12.27 -10.46
N ILE A 67 9.69 -13.17 -9.86
CA ILE A 67 10.17 -14.49 -9.44
C ILE A 67 10.39 -15.39 -10.66
N ASP A 68 9.56 -15.22 -11.68
CA ASP A 68 9.56 -16.04 -12.89
C ASP A 68 10.60 -15.54 -13.91
N ASP A 69 10.91 -14.23 -13.91
CA ASP A 69 11.98 -13.61 -14.71
C ASP A 69 12.72 -12.53 -13.90
N PRO A 70 13.85 -12.85 -13.24
CA PRO A 70 14.58 -11.89 -12.40
C PRO A 70 15.15 -10.67 -13.14
N THR A 71 15.13 -10.64 -14.48
CA THR A 71 15.55 -9.47 -15.26
C THR A 71 14.46 -8.39 -15.32
N GLN A 72 13.22 -8.75 -14.99
CA GLN A 72 12.11 -7.83 -14.91
C GLN A 72 12.04 -7.16 -13.54
N GLU A 73 11.92 -5.83 -13.55
CA GLU A 73 11.68 -5.03 -12.36
C GLU A 73 10.32 -4.34 -12.42
N ALA A 74 9.72 -4.15 -11.25
CA ALA A 74 8.49 -3.39 -11.09
C ALA A 74 8.52 -2.55 -9.81
N VAL A 75 7.68 -1.51 -9.79
CA VAL A 75 7.39 -0.76 -8.57
C VAL A 75 6.07 -1.23 -8.01
N VAL A 76 6.08 -1.75 -6.78
CA VAL A 76 4.88 -2.19 -6.06
C VAL A 76 4.56 -1.20 -4.95
N LYS A 77 3.31 -0.73 -4.92
CA LYS A 77 2.78 0.14 -3.87
C LYS A 77 1.82 -0.66 -2.99
N ILE A 78 2.15 -0.80 -1.71
CA ILE A 78 1.36 -1.54 -0.73
C ILE A 78 0.67 -0.52 0.19
N ARG A 79 -0.63 -0.68 0.40
CA ARG A 79 -1.44 0.15 1.30
C ARG A 79 -1.99 -0.69 2.44
N MET A 80 -1.87 -0.21 3.67
CA MET A 80 -2.35 -0.87 4.88
C MET A 80 -3.23 0.08 5.69
N HIS A 81 -4.42 -0.36 6.11
CA HIS A 81 -5.26 0.43 7.02
C HIS A 81 -4.64 0.48 8.42
N THR A 82 -4.44 1.67 8.98
CA THR A 82 -3.70 1.90 10.24
C THR A 82 -4.59 2.15 11.44
N ALA A 83 -5.89 1.80 11.37
CA ALA A 83 -6.83 2.05 12.46
C ALA A 83 -6.28 1.52 13.80
N PHE A 84 -6.25 2.38 14.83
CA PHE A 84 -5.72 2.12 16.18
C PHE A 84 -6.51 1.06 16.99
N LYS A 85 -7.28 0.20 16.33
CA LYS A 85 -8.03 -0.90 16.94
C LYS A 85 -7.29 -2.23 16.79
N SER A 86 -7.77 -3.26 17.48
CA SER A 86 -7.21 -4.61 17.41
C SER A 86 -7.12 -5.14 15.96
N ARG A 87 -6.24 -6.12 15.71
CA ARG A 87 -6.03 -6.70 14.36
C ARG A 87 -7.34 -7.13 13.68
N GLN A 88 -8.26 -7.74 14.43
CA GLN A 88 -9.58 -8.16 13.93
C GLN A 88 -10.49 -6.97 13.59
N ALA A 89 -10.44 -5.90 14.39
CA ALA A 89 -11.19 -4.69 14.08
C ALA A 89 -10.64 -4.00 12.82
N ARG A 90 -9.31 -3.98 12.62
CA ARG A 90 -8.70 -3.49 11.37
C ARG A 90 -9.16 -4.28 10.15
N ALA A 91 -9.15 -5.60 10.23
CA ALA A 91 -9.60 -6.46 9.12
C ALA A 91 -11.08 -6.21 8.75
N ARG A 92 -11.95 -5.95 9.73
CA ARG A 92 -13.38 -5.63 9.49
C ARG A 92 -13.62 -4.22 8.94
N GLN A 93 -12.66 -3.32 9.11
CA GLN A 93 -12.69 -1.96 8.56
C GLN A 93 -11.93 -1.84 7.23
N ALA A 94 -11.31 -2.93 6.76
CA ALA A 94 -10.79 -2.99 5.42
C ALA A 94 -11.98 -3.04 4.46
N GLU A 95 -12.18 -1.97 3.70
CA GLU A 95 -13.07 -2.03 2.55
C GLU A 95 -12.49 -3.04 1.56
N PRO A 96 -13.29 -4.01 1.10
CA PRO A 96 -12.81 -5.03 0.17
C PRO A 96 -12.53 -4.44 -1.22
N ASP A 97 -13.16 -3.31 -1.53
CA ASP A 97 -13.06 -2.65 -2.82
C ASP A 97 -11.88 -1.69 -2.87
N MET A 98 -11.36 -1.50 -4.08
CA MET A 98 -10.31 -0.52 -4.35
C MET A 98 -10.85 0.89 -4.12
N ARG A 99 -10.21 1.65 -3.22
CA ARG A 99 -10.58 3.05 -2.99
C ARG A 99 -10.51 3.86 -4.29
N VAL A 100 -11.42 4.82 -4.45
CA VAL A 100 -11.52 5.71 -5.62
C VAL A 100 -10.17 6.38 -5.96
N THR A 101 -9.39 6.78 -4.96
CA THR A 101 -8.07 7.38 -5.17
C THR A 101 -7.07 6.39 -5.78
N SER A 102 -7.10 5.14 -5.35
CA SER A 102 -6.28 4.07 -5.92
C SER A 102 -6.72 3.76 -7.35
N GLN A 103 -8.03 3.71 -7.60
CA GLN A 103 -8.59 3.55 -8.94
C GLN A 103 -8.08 4.65 -9.89
N ARG A 104 -8.11 5.91 -9.44
CA ARG A 104 -7.61 7.06 -10.22
C ARG A 104 -6.11 6.98 -10.50
N GLU A 105 -5.31 6.54 -9.52
CA GLU A 105 -3.86 6.32 -9.73
C GLU A 105 -3.61 5.24 -10.78
N VAL A 106 -4.33 4.11 -10.71
CA VAL A 106 -4.23 3.02 -11.70
C VAL A 106 -4.65 3.52 -13.08
N SER A 107 -5.80 4.18 -13.19
CA SER A 107 -6.25 4.74 -14.47
C SER A 107 -5.26 5.77 -15.03
N ALA A 108 -4.67 6.63 -14.19
CA ALA A 108 -3.66 7.58 -14.66
C ALA A 108 -2.40 6.86 -15.19
N LEU A 109 -1.98 5.78 -14.51
CA LEU A 109 -0.86 4.96 -14.95
C LEU A 109 -1.16 4.29 -16.31
N GLU A 110 -2.35 3.71 -16.47
CA GLU A 110 -2.78 3.11 -17.74
C GLU A 110 -2.67 4.09 -18.91
N HIS A 111 -3.07 5.36 -18.73
CA HIS A 111 -2.94 6.38 -19.78
C HIS A 111 -1.50 6.74 -20.12
N LEU A 112 -0.55 6.56 -19.18
CA LEU A 112 0.87 6.89 -19.37
C LEU A 112 1.68 5.72 -19.93
N THR A 113 1.16 4.49 -19.81
CA THR A 113 1.85 3.27 -20.23
C THR A 113 1.15 2.51 -21.36
N ALA A 114 0.06 3.06 -21.90
CA ALA A 114 -0.65 2.54 -23.07
C ALA A 114 0.09 2.83 -24.39
#